data_AF-A0A7J5E9B4-F1
#
_entry.id   AF-A0A7J5E9B4-F1
#
_cell.length_a   1.000
_cell.length_b   1.000
_cell.length_c   1.000
_cell.angle_alpha   90.00
_cell.angle_beta   90.00
_cell.angle_gamma   90.00
#
_symmetry.space_group_name_H-M   'P 1'
#
loop_
_entity.id
_entity.type
_entity.pdbx_description
1 polymer ?
#
loop_
_entity_poly.entity_id
_entity_poly.type
_entity_poly.pdbx_seq_one_letter_code
_entity_poly.pdbx_strand_id
1 'polypeptide(L)' 'MIDFEKLKSIKNKNAVAVTGVPSDENSSYLKGTAEAPEKIIEAFHCYSTNLTSENGVD' A
#
# COMPACT_ATOMS: atom_id res chain seq x y z
N MET A 1 1.80 3.47 14.11
CA MET A 1 2.42 2.26 14.68
C MET A 1 1.86 1.07 13.93
N ILE A 2 2.70 0.20 13.36
CA ILE A 2 2.25 -0.95 12.56
C ILE A 2 1.63 -1.99 13.49
N ASP A 3 0.41 -2.45 13.18
CA ASP A 3 -0.35 -3.38 14.01
C ASP A 3 -0.14 -4.83 13.52
N PHE A 4 0.94 -5.45 13.98
CA PHE A 4 1.36 -6.78 13.54
C PHE A 4 0.38 -7.91 13.90
N GLU A 5 -0.50 -7.69 14.89
CA GLU A 5 -1.60 -8.60 15.23
C GLU A 5 -2.61 -8.74 14.10
N LYS A 6 -2.93 -7.62 13.43
CA LYS A 6 -3.89 -7.59 12.33
C LYS A 6 -3.39 -8.37 11.11
N LEU A 7 -2.09 -8.27 10.82
CA LEU A 7 -1.42 -9.02 9.73
C LEU A 7 -1.45 -10.53 9.98
N LYS A 8 -1.27 -10.98 11.22
CA LYS A 8 -1.35 -12.42 11.58
C LYS A 8 -2.75 -13.00 11.41
N SER A 9 -3.79 -12.17 11.44
CA SER A 9 -5.19 -12.61 11.28
C SER A 9 -5.62 -12.81 9.83
N ILE A 10 -4.79 -12.41 8.84
CA ILE A 10 -5.09 -12.58 7.42
C ILE A 10 -5.09 -14.09 7.09
N LYS A 11 -6.29 -14.67 6.96
CA LYS A 11 -6.52 -16.11 6.81
C LYS A 11 -6.22 -16.66 5.40
N ASN A 12 -6.05 -15.80 4.40
CA ASN A 12 -5.83 -16.22 3.03
C ASN A 12 -4.31 -16.28 2.74
N LYS A 13 -3.79 -17.49 2.51
CA LYS A 13 -2.36 -17.72 2.17
C LYS A 13 -1.91 -16.98 0.90
N ASN A 14 -2.85 -16.64 0.02
CA ASN A 14 -2.58 -15.95 -1.24
C ASN A 14 -2.81 -14.44 -1.16
N ALA A 15 -3.20 -13.91 0.01
CA ALA A 15 -3.38 -12.47 0.18
C ALA A 15 -2.05 -11.74 0.14
N VAL A 16 -1.96 -10.72 -0.70
CA VAL A 16 -0.84 -9.78 -0.73
C VAL A 16 -1.13 -8.64 0.23
N ALA A 17 -0.24 -8.42 1.21
CA ALA A 17 -0.32 -7.30 2.13
C ALA A 17 0.60 -6.17 1.66
N VAL A 18 0.06 -4.95 1.56
CA VAL A 18 0.83 -3.73 1.25
C VAL A 18 1.21 -3.03 2.55
N THR A 19 2.48 -2.72 2.74
CA THR A 19 3.00 -2.00 3.92
C THR A 19 3.75 -0.75 3.48
N GLY A 20 3.29 0.42 3.93
CA GLY A 20 3.96 1.69 3.68
C GLY A 20 5.09 1.95 4.67
N VAL A 21 6.20 2.51 4.18
CA VAL A 21 7.31 3.02 5.00
C VAL A 21 7.43 4.52 4.78
N PRO A 22 6.82 5.36 5.64
CA PRO A 22 6.79 6.80 5.48
C PRO A 22 8.08 7.44 6.04
N SER A 23 9.22 7.25 5.35
CA SER A 23 10.47 7.94 5.68
C SER A 23 11.12 8.49 4.41
N ASP A 24 11.59 9.72 4.51
CA ASP A 24 12.39 10.42 3.50
C ASP A 24 13.69 10.96 4.11
N GLU A 25 14.09 10.46 5.28
CA GLU A 25 15.24 10.95 6.05
C GLU A 25 16.53 10.94 5.23
N ASN A 26 16.70 9.92 4.40
CA ASN A 26 17.88 9.70 3.55
C ASN A 26 17.82 10.43 2.19
N SER A 27 16.77 11.18 1.91
CA SER A 27 16.69 11.96 0.67
C SER A 27 17.71 13.10 0.67
N SER A 28 18.57 13.15 -0.36
CA SER A 28 19.68 14.10 -0.48
C SER A 28 19.31 15.41 -1.19
N TYR A 29 18.11 15.50 -1.77
CA TYR A 29 17.68 16.67 -2.57
C TYR A 29 16.36 17.25 -2.05
N LEU A 30 15.27 16.47 -2.05
CA LEU A 30 13.94 16.92 -1.61
C LEU A 30 13.30 15.96 -0.61
N LYS A 31 12.53 16.55 0.30
CA LYS A 31 11.64 15.86 1.23
C LYS A 31 10.22 15.77 0.63
N GLY A 32 9.39 14.88 1.17
CA GLY A 32 7.99 14.69 0.76
C GLY A 32 7.64 13.24 0.43
N THR A 33 8.63 12.36 0.19
CA THR A 33 8.37 10.94 -0.11
C THR A 33 7.76 10.20 1.09
N ALA A 34 7.95 10.71 2.30
CA ALA A 34 7.30 10.17 3.50
C ALA A 34 5.76 10.22 3.41
N GLU A 35 5.19 11.15 2.63
CA GLU A 35 3.73 11.26 2.41
C GLU A 35 3.23 10.33 1.28
N ALA A 36 4.14 9.72 0.52
CA ALA A 36 3.77 8.91 -0.64
C ALA A 36 2.86 7.71 -0.29
N PRO A 37 3.09 6.95 0.80
CA PRO A 37 2.28 5.77 1.07
C PRO A 37 0.78 6.08 1.19
N GLU A 38 0.40 7.18 1.85
CA GLU A 38 -1.00 7.57 2.01
C GLU A 38 -1.62 7.94 0.65
N LYS A 39 -0.92 8.78 -0.13
CA LYS A 39 -1.38 9.22 -1.47
C LYS A 39 -1.48 8.07 -2.47
N ILE A 40 -0.60 7.09 -2.39
CA ILE A 40 -0.63 5.89 -3.26
C ILE A 40 -1.88 5.06 -2.94
N ILE A 41 -2.19 4.83 -1.66
CA ILE A 41 -3.37 4.07 -1.26
C ILE A 41 -4.65 4.82 -1.63
N GLU A 42 -4.69 6.14 -1.43
CA GLU A 42 -5.81 6.98 -1.87
C GLU A 42 -6.06 6.84 -3.38
N ALA A 43 -5.01 7.00 -4.19
CA ALA A 43 -5.11 6.88 -5.64
C ALA A 43 -5.52 5.47 -6.08
N PHE A 44 -5.03 4.42 -5.41
CA PHE A 44 -5.37 3.04 -5.72
C PHE A 44 -6.86 2.71 -5.47
N HIS A 45 -7.48 3.38 -4.50
CA HIS A 45 -8.91 3.22 -4.18
C HIS A 45 -9.82 4.27 -4.82
N CYS A 46 -9.34 5.03 -5.82
CA CYS A 46 -10.18 6.01 -6.50
C CYS A 46 -11.20 5.33 -7.45
N TYR A 47 -12.29 6.05 -7.74
CA TYR A 47 -13.37 5.55 -8.60
C TYR A 47 -12.92 5.16 -10.02
N SER A 48 -11.86 5.80 -10.54
CA SER A 48 -11.34 5.51 -11.87
C SER A 48 -10.39 4.31 -11.93
N THR A 49 -10.19 3.58 -10.82
CA THR A 49 -9.29 2.42 -10.76
C THR A 49 -10.07 1.12 -10.60
N ASN A 50 -9.67 0.10 -11.37
CA ASN A 50 -10.15 -1.27 -11.20
C ASN A 50 -9.18 -2.04 -10.29
N LEU A 51 -9.71 -2.72 -9.26
CA LEU A 51 -8.92 -3.55 -8.33
C LEU A 51 -8.66 -4.97 -8.87
N THR A 52 -9.31 -5.33 -9.96
CA THR A 52 -9.21 -6.63 -10.61
C THR A 52 -8.77 -6.46 -12.05
N SER A 53 -8.01 -7.44 -12.56
CA SER A 53 -7.70 -7.50 -13.98
C SER A 53 -8.89 -8.11 -14.73
N GLU A 54 -9.27 -7.54 -15.87
CA GLU A 54 -10.34 -8.10 -16.73
C GLU A 54 -9.93 -9.40 -17.44
N ASN A 55 -8.71 -9.89 -17.18
CA ASN A 55 -8.15 -11.08 -17.82
C ASN A 55 -8.68 -12.41 -17.25
N GLY A 56 -9.65 -12.38 -16.32
CA GLY A 56 -10.35 -13.56 -15.81
C GLY A 56 -9.50 -14.52 -14.96
N VAL A 57 -8.32 -14.07 -14.52
CA VAL A 57 -7.43 -14.81 -13.61
C VAL A 57 -7.59 -14.20 -12.22
N ASP A 58 -8.17 -14.97 -11.29
CA ASP A 58 -8.24 -14.68 -9.84
C ASP A 58 -7.23 -15.56 -9.09
#